data_AF-A0A965I3B5-F1
#
_entry.id   AF-A0A965I3B5-F1
#
_cell.length_a   1.000
_cell.length_b   1.000
_cell.length_c   1.000
_cell.angle_alpha   90.00
_cell.angle_beta   90.00
_cell.angle_gamma   90.00
#
_symmetry.space_group_name_H-M   'P 1'
#
loop_
_entity.id
_entity.type
_entity.pdbx_description
1 polymer ?
#
loop_
_entity_poly.entity_id
_entity_poly.type
_entity_poly.pdbx_seq_one_letter_code
_entity_poly.pdbx_strand_id
1 'polypeptide(L)'
;GLSHEADILNNTRSTRTNALMRWLCWQMPYHTAHHSYPSVPFWQLRKLNEKIESIAGPVHQMGWVEFQIEVIRKLAQKDESQWPTSEVWVVSSANGKNINLEA
;
A
#
# COMPACT_ATOMS: atom_id res chain seq x y z
N GLY A 1 -0.38 -13.20 4.46
CA GLY A 1 -0.02 -12.41 5.64
C GLY A 1 1.41 -12.05 5.48
N LEU A 2 1.79 -10.79 5.73
CA LEU A 2 3.17 -10.34 5.53
C LEU A 2 4.13 -11.07 6.46
N SER A 3 5.42 -11.05 6.13
CA SER A 3 6.46 -11.65 6.96
C SER A 3 6.46 -11.07 8.38
N HIS A 4 6.92 -11.88 9.35
CA HIS A 4 7.12 -11.41 10.74
C HIS A 4 8.56 -10.90 10.97
N GLU A 5 9.33 -10.72 9.90
CA GLU A 5 10.69 -10.21 9.99
C GLU A 5 10.70 -8.72 10.35
N ALA A 6 11.81 -8.25 10.91
CA ALA A 6 11.97 -6.84 11.27
C ALA A 6 12.32 -5.97 10.05
N ASP A 7 11.50 -6.02 9.00
CA ASP A 7 11.67 -5.25 7.76
C ASP A 7 10.45 -4.37 7.48
N ILE A 8 10.59 -3.07 7.76
CA ILE A 8 9.52 -2.08 7.57
C ILE A 8 9.17 -1.91 6.09
N LEU A 9 10.15 -1.99 5.18
CA LEU A 9 9.90 -1.77 3.76
C LEU A 9 9.09 -2.93 3.17
N ASN A 10 9.39 -4.16 3.60
CA ASN A 10 8.65 -5.35 3.19
C ASN A 10 7.32 -5.53 3.92
N ASN A 11 7.18 -5.05 5.15
CA ASN A 11 5.97 -5.26 5.96
C ASN A 11 4.99 -4.09 6.00
N THR A 12 5.32 -2.97 5.37
CA THR A 12 4.40 -1.84 5.23
C THR A 12 4.03 -1.62 3.78
N ARG A 13 2.82 -1.09 3.57
CA ARG A 13 2.31 -0.76 2.24
C ARG A 13 1.86 0.69 2.24
N SER A 14 2.28 1.43 1.22
CA SER A 14 1.72 2.74 0.94
C SER A 14 0.47 2.62 0.05
N THR A 15 -0.35 3.65 0.01
CA THR A 15 -1.58 3.68 -0.78
C THR A 15 -1.45 4.69 -1.91
N ARG A 16 -1.41 4.20 -3.15
CA ARG A 16 -1.46 5.02 -4.35
C ARG A 16 -2.86 5.59 -4.51
N THR A 17 -2.95 6.91 -4.50
CA THR A 17 -4.22 7.64 -4.61
C THR A 17 -4.04 8.99 -5.32
N ASN A 18 -5.10 9.78 -5.44
CA ASN A 18 -5.07 11.10 -6.07
C ASN A 18 -4.68 12.22 -5.09
N ALA A 19 -4.56 13.46 -5.60
CA ALA A 19 -4.17 14.61 -4.78
C ALA A 19 -5.20 14.97 -3.70
N LEU A 20 -6.49 14.80 -4.00
CA LEU A 20 -7.59 15.05 -3.04
C LEU A 20 -7.48 14.13 -1.83
N MET A 21 -7.32 12.83 -2.06
CA MET A 21 -7.17 11.85 -0.99
C MET A 21 -5.89 12.05 -0.19
N ARG A 22 -4.77 12.41 -0.85
CA ARG A 22 -3.55 12.81 -0.13
C ARG A 22 -3.76 14.05 0.72
N TRP A 23 -4.56 15.02 0.27
CA TRP A 23 -4.86 16.20 1.08
C TRP A 23 -5.76 15.85 2.26
N LEU A 24 -6.86 15.14 2.02
CA LEU A 24 -7.84 14.73 3.04
C LEU A 24 -7.20 13.86 4.14
N CYS A 25 -6.27 13.00 3.75
CA CYS A 25 -5.58 12.11 4.67
C CYS A 25 -4.22 12.64 5.11
N TRP A 26 -3.94 13.95 5.02
CA TRP A 26 -2.68 14.55 5.48
C TRP A 26 -1.42 13.83 4.96
N GLN A 27 -1.40 13.41 3.69
CA GLN A 27 -0.30 12.65 3.08
C GLN A 27 0.02 11.29 3.76
N MET A 28 -0.80 10.82 4.69
CA MET A 28 -0.69 9.48 5.30
C MET A 28 -0.77 8.30 4.31
N PRO A 29 -1.28 8.43 3.07
CA PRO A 29 -1.08 7.39 2.07
C PRO A 29 0.38 7.02 1.80
N TYR A 30 1.36 7.89 2.12
CA TYR A 30 2.79 7.55 2.19
C TYR A 30 3.14 6.81 3.49
N HIS A 31 2.43 5.71 3.75
CA HIS A 31 2.43 5.03 5.04
C HIS A 31 3.78 4.35 5.35
N THR A 32 4.43 3.76 4.35
CA THR A 32 5.78 3.17 4.49
C THR A 32 6.79 4.23 4.92
N ALA A 33 6.73 5.43 4.33
CA ALA A 33 7.60 6.53 4.71
C ALA A 33 7.35 6.99 6.16
N HIS A 34 6.09 7.09 6.57
CA HIS A 34 5.73 7.43 7.95
C HIS A 34 6.24 6.39 8.96
N HIS A 35 6.03 5.09 8.71
CA HIS A 35 6.51 4.06 9.62
C HIS A 35 8.04 3.95 9.65
N SER A 36 8.72 4.28 8.55
CA SER A 36 10.18 4.33 8.52
C SER A 36 10.74 5.48 9.37
N TYR A 37 10.10 6.65 9.34
CA TYR A 37 10.52 7.84 10.09
C TYR A 37 9.32 8.61 10.66
N PRO A 38 8.70 8.15 11.77
CA PRO A 38 7.43 8.67 12.26
C PRO A 38 7.52 10.11 12.78
N SER A 39 8.71 10.59 13.11
CA SER A 39 8.95 11.98 13.52
C SER A 39 8.91 12.98 12.38
N VAL A 40 8.93 12.53 11.11
CA VAL A 40 8.86 13.44 9.96
C VAL A 40 7.44 13.98 9.83
N PRO A 41 7.28 15.31 9.75
CA PRO A 41 5.95 15.90 9.65
C PRO A 41 5.26 15.51 8.34
N PHE A 42 3.92 15.40 8.42
CA PHE A 42 3.10 14.85 7.35
C PHE A 42 3.28 15.57 5.99
N TRP A 43 3.53 16.88 6.00
CA TRP A 43 3.68 17.65 4.76
C TRP A 43 4.98 17.37 3.99
N GLN A 44 5.96 16.71 4.64
CA GLN A 44 7.22 16.29 4.04
C GLN A 44 7.24 14.83 3.62
N LEU A 45 6.18 14.05 3.91
CA LEU A 45 6.17 12.61 3.62
C LEU A 45 6.38 12.28 2.15
N ARG A 46 5.86 13.10 1.22
CA ARG A 46 6.16 12.94 -0.21
C ARG A 46 7.67 12.98 -0.50
N LYS A 47 8.36 14.00 0.03
CA LYS A 47 9.82 14.16 -0.17
C LYS A 47 10.59 13.01 0.46
N LEU A 48 10.15 12.56 1.63
CA LEU A 48 10.74 11.41 2.29
C LEU A 48 10.55 10.12 1.47
N ASN A 49 9.35 9.88 0.93
CA ASN A 49 9.07 8.73 0.08
C ASN A 49 9.97 8.72 -1.16
N GLU A 50 10.07 9.86 -1.87
CA GLU A 50 10.97 10.02 -3.02
C GLU A 50 12.43 9.67 -2.65
N LYS A 51 12.88 10.09 -1.46
CA LYS A 51 14.23 9.77 -0.97
C LYS A 51 14.40 8.28 -0.65
N ILE A 52 13.43 7.66 0.01
CA ILE A 52 13.45 6.21 0.31
C ILE A 52 13.53 5.43 -1.00
N GLU A 53 12.67 5.76 -1.97
CA GLU A 53 12.62 5.08 -3.27
C GLU A 53 13.92 5.22 -4.06
N SER A 54 14.59 6.38 -3.96
CA SER A 54 15.88 6.60 -4.61
C SER A 54 17.02 5.73 -4.07
N ILE A 55 16.90 5.22 -2.83
CA ILE A 55 17.95 4.45 -2.15
C ILE A 55 17.61 2.96 -2.13
N ALA A 56 16.37 2.62 -1.77
CA ALA A 56 15.92 1.25 -1.55
C ALA A 56 15.12 0.65 -2.72
N GLY A 57 14.84 1.45 -3.76
CA GLY A 57 13.92 1.06 -4.83
C GLY A 57 12.45 1.32 -4.47
N PRO A 58 11.53 1.02 -5.40
CA PRO A 58 10.12 1.37 -5.24
C PRO A 58 9.51 0.71 -3.99
N VAL A 59 8.87 1.50 -3.13
CA VAL A 59 8.16 0.95 -1.97
C VAL A 59 6.93 0.19 -2.42
N HIS A 60 6.56 -0.84 -1.66
CA HIS A 60 5.35 -1.57 -1.95
C HIS A 60 4.11 -0.69 -1.75
N GLN A 61 3.23 -0.71 -2.75
CA GLN A 61 2.03 0.12 -2.76
C GLN A 61 0.80 -0.62 -3.30
N MET A 62 -0.35 -0.36 -2.68
CA MET A 62 -1.66 -0.77 -3.18
C MET A 62 -2.36 0.41 -3.85
N GLY A 63 -3.24 0.14 -4.82
CA GLY A 63 -4.07 1.18 -5.44
C GLY A 63 -5.38 1.37 -4.67
N TRP A 64 -5.76 2.63 -4.38
CA TRP A 64 -6.99 2.91 -3.64
C TRP A 64 -8.24 2.46 -4.41
N VAL A 65 -8.33 2.73 -5.72
CA VAL A 65 -9.50 2.37 -6.54
C VAL A 65 -9.60 0.85 -6.70
N GLU A 66 -8.47 0.23 -7.02
CA GLU A 66 -8.32 -1.22 -7.18
C GLU A 66 -8.74 -1.94 -5.89
N PHE A 67 -8.36 -1.39 -4.73
CA PHE A 67 -8.78 -1.89 -3.43
C PHE A 67 -10.30 -1.80 -3.23
N GLN A 68 -10.91 -0.64 -3.51
CA GLN A 68 -12.37 -0.49 -3.38
C GLN A 68 -13.13 -1.49 -4.26
N ILE A 69 -12.71 -1.68 -5.51
CA ILE A 69 -13.33 -2.62 -6.45
C ILE A 69 -13.25 -4.06 -5.92
N GLU A 70 -12.06 -4.47 -5.48
CA GLU A 70 -11.83 -5.85 -5.03
C GLU A 70 -12.59 -6.16 -3.74
N VAL A 71 -12.59 -5.23 -2.77
CA VAL A 71 -13.39 -5.31 -1.56
C VAL A 71 -14.88 -5.46 -1.87
N ILE A 72 -15.43 -4.61 -2.73
CA ILE A 72 -16.85 -4.66 -3.09
C ILE A 72 -17.20 -6.00 -3.75
N ARG A 73 -16.36 -6.49 -4.68
CA ARG A 73 -16.58 -7.78 -5.35
C ARG A 73 -16.62 -8.95 -4.36
N LYS A 74 -15.69 -8.99 -3.42
CA LYS A 74 -15.57 -10.12 -2.49
C LYS A 74 -16.58 -10.06 -1.35
N LEU A 75 -16.95 -8.87 -0.90
CA LEU A 75 -18.10 -8.71 -0.01
C LEU A 75 -19.42 -9.10 -0.71
N ALA A 76 -19.57 -8.81 -2.00
CA ALA A 76 -20.75 -9.22 -2.77
C ALA A 76 -20.86 -10.75 -2.93
N GLN A 77 -19.75 -11.49 -2.93
CA GLN A 77 -19.74 -12.96 -2.97
C GLN A 77 -20.27 -13.59 -1.68
N LYS A 78 -20.18 -12.89 -0.54
CA LYS A 78 -20.65 -13.35 0.79
C LYS A 78 -20.07 -14.72 1.21
N ASP A 79 -18.87 -15.04 0.76
CA ASP A 79 -18.15 -16.27 1.09
C ASP A 79 -16.74 -15.92 1.61
N GLU A 80 -16.56 -16.10 2.92
CA GLU A 80 -15.31 -15.79 3.61
C GLU A 80 -14.20 -16.83 3.33
N SER A 81 -14.55 -18.04 2.87
CA SER A 81 -13.56 -19.07 2.55
C SER A 81 -12.62 -18.68 1.41
N GLN A 82 -13.06 -17.73 0.58
CA GLN A 82 -12.34 -17.22 -0.59
C GLN A 82 -11.45 -16.02 -0.26
N TRP A 83 -11.32 -15.66 1.02
CA TRP A 83 -10.52 -14.53 1.45
C TRP A 83 -9.04 -14.91 1.53
N PRO A 84 -8.15 -14.15 0.87
CA PRO A 84 -6.73 -14.41 0.91
C PRO A 84 -6.15 -14.12 2.30
N THR A 85 -5.76 -15.17 3.03
CA THR A 85 -5.07 -15.02 4.32
C THR A 85 -3.55 -14.96 4.17
N SER A 86 -3.01 -15.57 3.11
CA SER A 86 -1.56 -15.78 2.89
C SER A 86 -0.99 -15.08 1.66
N GLU A 87 -1.79 -14.36 0.88
CA GLU A 87 -1.36 -13.74 -0.38
C GLU A 87 -1.66 -12.23 -0.42
N VAL A 88 -0.90 -11.48 -1.23
CA VAL A 88 -1.14 -10.04 -1.41
C VAL A 88 -2.30 -9.84 -2.37
N TRP A 89 -3.39 -9.26 -1.85
CA TRP A 89 -4.66 -9.20 -2.56
C TRP A 89 -4.78 -8.09 -3.62
N VAL A 90 -4.21 -6.92 -3.33
CA VAL A 90 -4.37 -5.72 -4.19
C VAL A 90 -3.01 -5.14 -4.50
N VAL A 91 -2.56 -5.36 -5.73
CA VAL A 91 -1.26 -4.89 -6.19
C VAL A 91 -1.43 -3.92 -7.34
N SER A 92 -0.81 -2.74 -7.22
CA SER A 92 -0.82 -1.73 -8.27
C SER A 92 0.12 -2.15 -9.41
N SER A 93 -0.39 -2.86 -10.42
CA SER A 93 0.36 -3.08 -11.66
C SER A 93 0.30 -1.86 -12.58
N ALA A 94 1.43 -1.52 -13.19
CA ALA A 94 1.54 -0.43 -14.17
C ALA A 94 0.56 -0.60 -15.36
N ASN A 95 0.07 -1.82 -15.61
CA ASN A 95 -0.87 -2.15 -16.69
C ASN A 95 -2.24 -2.65 -16.18
N GLY A 96 -2.59 -2.44 -14.91
CA GLY A 96 -3.86 -2.94 -14.35
C GLY A 96 -3.96 -4.48 -14.29
N LYS A 97 -2.84 -5.18 -14.44
CA LYS A 97 -2.78 -6.65 -14.43
C LYS A 97 -2.60 -7.13 -13.00
N ASN A 98 -3.51 -7.96 -12.48
CA ASN A 98 -3.33 -8.61 -11.19
C ASN A 98 -2.01 -9.40 -11.20
N ILE A 99 -1.09 -9.05 -10.31
CA ILE A 99 0.12 -9.83 -10.04
C ILE A 99 -0.11 -10.54 -8.73
N ASN A 100 -0.04 -11.87 -8.73
CA ASN A 100 -0.03 -12.63 -7.50
C ASN A 100 1.36 -12.48 -6.89
N LEU A 101 1.46 -11.75 -5.78
CA LEU A 101 2.66 -11.70 -4.98
C LEU A 101 2.39 -12.54 -3.72
N GLU A 102 3.29 -13.49 -3.46
CA GLU A 102 3.35 -14.13 -2.15
C GLU A 102 3.69 -13.07 -1.10
N ALA A 103 3.09 -13.21 0.08
CA ALA A 103 3.16 -12.22 1.16
C ALA A 103 4.43 -12.36 2.01
#